data_AF-F8PHP2-F1
#
_entry.id   AF-F8PHP2-F1
#
_cell.length_a   1.000
_cell.length_b   1.000
_cell.length_c   1.000
_cell.angle_alpha   90.00
_cell.angle_beta   90.00
_cell.angle_gamma   90.00
#
_symmetry.space_group_name_H-M   'P 1'
#
loop_
_entity.id
_entity.type
_entity.pdbx_description
1 polymer ?
#
loop_
_entity_poly.entity_id
_entity_poly.type
_entity_poly.pdbx_seq_one_letter_code
_entity_poly.pdbx_strand_id
1 'polypeptide(L)'
;QHQQKVEIAQKIIYKCNYTVNSRFVENLLKEESLVPTLNTFSTTLTPLGINFFSLFVIDILHEIELSVWKLIFIHLLCMLDTLGGNVVNELDHLYREIPSFGRDTIRHFSANSSELKKLAARDYKNFLQ
;
A
#
# COMPACT_ATOMS: atom_id res chain seq x y z
N GLN A 1 -17.65 -12.35 6.83
CA GLN A 1 -18.54 -11.19 6.98
C GLN A 1 -18.54 -10.30 5.73
N HIS A 2 -17.42 -9.67 5.35
CA HIS A 2 -17.33 -8.84 4.11
C HIS A 2 -17.83 -9.56 2.84
N GLN A 3 -17.40 -10.81 2.63
CA GLN A 3 -17.76 -11.54 1.41
C GLN A 3 -19.24 -11.88 1.29
N GLN A 4 -19.89 -12.16 2.42
CA GLN A 4 -21.33 -12.40 2.46
C GLN A 4 -22.10 -11.14 2.07
N LYS A 5 -21.65 -9.96 2.53
CA LYS A 5 -22.24 -8.66 2.13
C LYS A 5 -22.09 -8.43 0.63
N VAL A 6 -20.92 -8.72 0.05
CA VAL A 6 -20.67 -8.61 -1.40
C VAL A 6 -21.57 -9.56 -2.20
N GLU A 7 -21.71 -10.82 -1.78
CA GLU A 7 -22.59 -11.79 -2.44
C GLU A 7 -24.06 -11.38 -2.38
N ILE A 8 -24.51 -10.85 -1.24
CA ILE A 8 -25.87 -10.35 -1.08
C ILE A 8 -26.10 -9.14 -2.00
N ALA A 9 -25.16 -8.20 -2.04
CA ALA A 9 -25.23 -7.04 -2.94
C ALA A 9 -25.31 -7.47 -4.42
N GLN A 10 -24.49 -8.45 -4.84
CA GLN A 10 -24.53 -9.01 -6.19
C GLN A 10 -25.89 -9.63 -6.52
N LYS A 11 -26.49 -10.39 -5.59
CA LYS A 11 -27.84 -10.94 -5.79
C LYS A 11 -28.88 -9.83 -5.94
N ILE A 12 -28.81 -8.78 -5.13
CA ILE A 12 -29.74 -7.63 -5.22
C ILE A 12 -29.62 -6.93 -6.59
N ILE A 13 -28.39 -6.71 -7.06
CA ILE A 13 -28.14 -6.04 -8.35
C ILE A 13 -28.63 -6.92 -9.51
N TYR A 14 -28.16 -8.17 -9.60
CA TYR A 14 -28.35 -8.99 -10.80
C TYR A 14 -29.63 -9.83 -10.79
N LYS A 15 -30.13 -10.24 -9.62
CA LYS A 15 -31.35 -11.07 -9.53
C LYS A 15 -32.60 -10.26 -9.23
N CYS A 16 -32.46 -9.13 -8.54
CA CYS A 16 -33.58 -8.29 -8.16
C CYS A 16 -33.65 -6.98 -8.98
N ASN A 17 -32.77 -6.80 -9.98
CA ASN A 17 -32.72 -5.65 -10.89
C ASN A 17 -32.62 -4.29 -10.19
N TYR A 18 -32.00 -4.23 -9.02
CA TYR A 18 -31.71 -2.96 -8.36
C TYR A 18 -30.47 -2.31 -8.97
N THR A 19 -30.43 -0.99 -8.97
CA THR A 19 -29.23 -0.24 -9.36
C THR A 19 -28.12 -0.43 -8.32
N VAL A 20 -26.87 -0.32 -8.77
CA VAL A 20 -25.69 -0.42 -7.90
C VAL A 20 -25.71 0.64 -6.79
N ASN A 21 -26.23 1.83 -7.10
CA ASN A 21 -26.36 2.94 -6.16
C ASN A 21 -27.70 2.93 -5.41
N SER A 22 -28.41 1.79 -5.40
CA SER A 22 -29.65 1.68 -4.62
C SER A 22 -29.33 1.77 -3.13
N ARG A 23 -30.24 2.37 -2.35
CA ARG A 23 -30.08 2.51 -0.89
C ARG A 23 -29.81 1.17 -0.19
N PHE A 24 -30.37 0.08 -0.71
CA PHE A 24 -30.14 -1.27 -0.18
C PHE A 24 -28.70 -1.74 -0.36
N VAL A 25 -28.12 -1.51 -1.55
CA VAL A 25 -26.71 -1.86 -1.84
C VAL A 25 -25.77 -0.92 -1.08
N GLU A 26 -26.07 0.39 -1.05
CA GLU A 26 -25.26 1.36 -0.30
C GLU A 26 -25.24 1.05 1.19
N ASN A 27 -26.40 0.84 1.82
CA ASN A 27 -26.47 0.52 3.26
C ASN A 27 -25.69 -0.76 3.61
N LEU A 28 -25.57 -1.69 2.66
CA LEU A 28 -24.90 -2.96 2.86
C LEU A 28 -23.37 -2.86 2.73
N LEU A 29 -22.87 -2.00 1.84
CA LEU A 29 -21.46 -1.96 1.46
C LEU A 29 -20.70 -0.72 1.94
N LYS A 30 -21.39 0.41 2.15
CA LYS A 30 -20.75 1.72 2.33
C LYS A 30 -19.97 1.87 3.63
N GLU A 31 -20.46 1.29 4.73
CA GLU A 31 -19.80 1.38 6.05
C GLU A 31 -18.37 0.81 6.02
N GLU A 32 -18.15 -0.24 5.23
CA GLU A 32 -16.85 -0.91 5.09
C GLU A 32 -16.17 -0.57 3.74
N SER A 33 -16.67 0.44 3.02
CA SER A 33 -16.18 0.83 1.69
C SER A 33 -16.04 -0.34 0.70
N LEU A 34 -16.95 -1.32 0.78
CA LEU A 34 -16.92 -2.51 -0.08
C LEU A 34 -17.49 -2.21 -1.46
N VAL A 35 -17.06 -3.00 -2.45
CA VAL A 35 -17.61 -2.99 -3.81
C VAL A 35 -18.29 -4.32 -4.13
N PRO A 36 -19.38 -4.34 -4.92
CA PRO A 36 -20.13 -5.56 -5.25
C PRO A 36 -19.41 -6.41 -6.33
N THR A 37 -18.11 -6.62 -6.17
CA THR A 37 -17.25 -7.33 -7.12
C THR A 37 -16.77 -8.63 -6.50
N LEU A 38 -17.10 -9.74 -7.15
CA LEU A 38 -16.52 -11.04 -6.85
C LEU A 38 -15.27 -11.23 -7.72
N ASN A 39 -14.09 -11.24 -7.09
CA ASN A 39 -12.82 -11.44 -7.78
C ASN A 39 -12.35 -12.90 -7.66
N THR A 40 -11.30 -13.26 -8.40
CA THR A 40 -10.74 -14.63 -8.37
C THR A 40 -10.26 -15.04 -6.97
N PHE A 41 -9.74 -14.10 -6.17
CA PHE A 41 -9.32 -14.39 -4.79
C PHE A 41 -10.50 -14.77 -3.91
N SER A 42 -11.62 -14.06 -4.05
CA SER A 42 -12.89 -14.34 -3.37
C SER A 42 -13.41 -15.73 -3.71
N THR A 43 -13.34 -16.17 -4.97
CA THR A 43 -13.85 -17.49 -5.35
C THR A 43 -12.90 -18.64 -5.00
N THR A 44 -11.58 -18.39 -5.04
CA THR A 44 -10.57 -19.46 -4.85
C THR A 44 -10.07 -19.62 -3.42
N LEU A 45 -9.93 -18.52 -2.66
CA LEU A 45 -9.34 -18.54 -1.31
C LEU A 45 -10.38 -18.77 -0.22
N THR A 46 -11.63 -18.36 -0.43
CA THR A 46 -12.71 -18.55 0.54
C THR A 46 -13.02 -20.02 0.84
N PRO A 47 -13.07 -20.94 -0.16
CA PRO A 47 -13.21 -22.37 0.11
C PRO A 47 -12.05 -22.95 0.94
N LEU A 48 -10.86 -22.33 0.88
CA LEU A 48 -9.68 -22.72 1.65
C LEU A 48 -9.69 -22.13 3.08
N GLY A 49 -10.72 -21.37 3.45
CA GLY A 49 -10.80 -20.68 4.74
C GLY A 49 -9.89 -19.46 4.84
N ILE A 50 -9.30 -19.00 3.74
CA ILE A 50 -8.39 -17.85 3.72
C ILE A 50 -9.19 -16.58 3.48
N ASN A 51 -9.13 -15.65 4.43
CA ASN A 51 -9.71 -14.32 4.28
C ASN A 51 -8.77 -13.42 3.47
N PHE A 52 -9.10 -13.21 2.19
CA PHE A 52 -8.24 -12.40 1.32
C PHE A 52 -8.22 -10.91 1.69
N PHE A 53 -9.27 -10.40 2.35
CA PHE A 53 -9.32 -9.00 2.80
C PHE A 53 -8.23 -8.67 3.84
N SER A 54 -7.74 -9.67 4.57
CA SER A 54 -6.61 -9.53 5.50
C SER A 54 -5.24 -9.77 4.87
N LEU A 55 -5.18 -10.16 3.59
CA LEU A 55 -3.90 -10.40 2.91
C LEU A 55 -3.27 -9.10 2.38
N PHE A 56 -4.08 -8.08 2.11
CA PHE A 56 -3.58 -6.81 1.61
C PHE A 56 -3.09 -5.95 2.76
N VAL A 57 -1.77 -5.81 2.86
CA VAL A 57 -1.14 -4.76 3.67
C VAL A 57 -1.45 -3.42 2.99
N ILE A 58 -1.75 -2.39 3.80
CA ILE A 58 -1.98 -1.02 3.31
C ILE A 58 -0.80 -0.61 2.42
N ASP A 59 -1.08 -0.35 1.15
CA ASP A 59 -0.08 0.16 0.22
C ASP A 59 -0.01 1.67 0.35
N ILE A 60 0.91 2.16 1.19
CA ILE A 60 1.15 3.59 1.43
C ILE A 60 1.39 4.34 0.10
N LEU A 61 1.88 3.66 -0.93
CA LEU A 61 2.18 4.28 -2.23
C LEU A 61 0.95 4.47 -3.11
N HIS A 62 -0.16 3.80 -2.78
CA HIS A 62 -1.45 4.12 -3.37
C HIS A 62 -2.11 5.33 -2.69
N GLU A 63 -1.77 5.57 -1.42
CA GLU A 63 -2.36 6.65 -0.62
C GLU A 63 -1.59 7.97 -0.73
N ILE A 64 -0.27 7.92 -0.96
CA ILE A 64 0.60 9.09 -1.01
C ILE A 64 1.24 9.23 -2.40
N GLU A 65 1.08 10.40 -3.00
CA GLU A 65 1.80 10.73 -4.24
C GLU A 65 3.31 10.70 -4.03
N LEU A 66 4.02 10.05 -4.96
CA LEU A 66 5.48 9.88 -4.85
C LEU A 66 6.24 11.22 -4.77
N SER A 67 5.73 12.26 -5.44
CA SER A 67 6.26 13.63 -5.38
C SER A 67 6.17 14.23 -3.98
N VAL A 68 5.04 14.03 -3.29
CA VAL A 68 4.80 14.48 -1.92
C VAL A 68 5.74 13.76 -0.97
N TRP A 69 5.84 12.43 -1.10
CA TRP A 69 6.80 11.66 -0.30
C TRP A 69 8.25 12.15 -0.49
N LYS A 70 8.68 12.35 -1.74
CA LYS A 70 10.02 12.86 -2.02
C LYS A 70 10.29 14.20 -1.32
N LEU A 71 9.33 15.12 -1.33
CA LEU A 71 9.48 16.42 -0.65
C LEU A 71 9.63 16.23 0.87
N ILE A 72 8.80 15.37 1.47
CA ILE A 72 8.87 15.04 2.90
C ILE A 72 10.23 14.42 3.22
N PHE A 73 10.71 13.47 2.42
CA PHE A 73 12.00 12.81 2.63
C PHE A 73 13.18 13.79 2.59
N ILE A 74 13.20 14.71 1.61
CA ILE A 74 14.21 15.76 1.54
C ILE A 74 14.16 16.65 2.79
N HIS A 75 12.96 17.01 3.24
CA HIS A 75 12.79 17.83 4.44
C HIS A 75 13.31 17.13 5.70
N LEU A 76 13.06 15.82 5.84
CA LEU A 76 13.62 14.99 6.92
C LEU A 76 15.15 15.01 6.88
N LEU A 77 15.76 14.85 5.70
CA LEU A 77 17.21 14.92 5.54
C LEU A 77 17.77 16.29 5.95
N CYS A 78 17.11 17.39 5.57
CA CYS A 78 17.52 18.73 6.02
C CYS A 78 17.45 18.87 7.55
N MET A 79 16.43 18.32 8.21
CA MET A 79 16.35 18.36 9.67
C MET A 79 17.48 17.55 10.33
N LEU A 80 17.82 16.38 9.78
CA LEU A 80 18.95 15.59 10.26
C LEU A 80 20.28 16.32 10.08
N ASP A 81 20.45 17.04 8.96
CA ASP A 81 21.63 17.87 8.71
C ASP A 81 21.74 19.02 9.72
N THR A 82 20.61 19.67 10.06
CA THR A 82 20.61 20.73 11.08
C THR A 82 20.91 20.25 12.50
N LEU A 83 20.58 18.98 12.81
CA LEU A 83 20.91 18.37 14.10
C LEU A 83 22.43 18.15 14.24
N GLY A 84 23.14 18.02 13.11
CA GLY A 84 24.58 17.86 13.03
C GLY A 84 25.09 16.48 13.48
N GLY A 85 26.41 16.35 13.57
CA GLY A 85 27.06 15.09 13.96
C GLY A 85 26.99 14.03 12.86
N ASN A 86 26.88 12.75 13.26
CA ASN A 86 26.90 11.60 12.36
C ASN A 86 25.51 11.01 12.05
N VAL A 87 24.43 11.74 12.33
CA VAL A 87 23.06 11.20 12.24
C VAL A 87 22.67 10.86 10.79
N VAL A 88 23.13 11.64 9.81
CA VAL A 88 22.93 11.32 8.38
C VAL A 88 23.69 10.05 7.98
N ASN A 89 24.90 9.85 8.51
CA ASN A 89 25.68 8.63 8.28
C ASN A 89 25.01 7.40 8.93
N GLU A 90 24.37 7.59 10.09
CA GLU A 90 23.58 6.56 10.76
C GLU A 90 22.34 6.17 9.92
N LEU A 91 21.64 7.15 9.33
CA LEU A 91 20.54 6.88 8.39
C LEU A 91 21.02 6.01 7.21
N ASP A 92 22.14 6.37 6.58
CA ASP A 92 22.70 5.60 5.47
C ASP A 92 23.14 4.19 5.91
N HIS A 93 23.67 4.05 7.13
CA HIS A 93 23.95 2.76 7.72
C HIS A 93 22.68 1.92 7.86
N LEU A 94 21.59 2.49 8.40
CA LEU A 94 20.33 1.78 8.58
C LEU A 94 19.74 1.29 7.24
N TYR A 95 19.81 2.10 6.18
CA TYR A 95 19.37 1.65 4.85
C TYR A 95 20.21 0.49 4.31
N ARG A 96 21.51 0.46 4.56
CA ARG A 96 22.39 -0.64 4.14
C ARG A 96 22.11 -1.96 4.87
N GLU A 97 21.63 -1.89 6.10
CA GLU A 97 21.29 -3.08 6.89
C GLU A 97 19.97 -3.73 6.46
N ILE A 98 19.13 -3.02 5.69
CA ILE A 98 17.88 -3.60 5.18
C ILE A 98 18.23 -4.61 4.08
N PRO A 99 17.90 -5.89 4.26
CA PRO A 99 18.20 -6.90 3.25
C PRO A 99 17.34 -6.67 2.01
N SER A 100 17.94 -6.87 0.84
CA SER A 100 17.20 -6.92 -0.41
C SER A 100 16.24 -8.13 -0.41
N PHE A 101 15.08 -7.95 -1.01
CA PHE A 101 14.13 -9.05 -1.16
C PHE A 101 14.34 -9.77 -2.49
N GLY A 102 14.60 -11.09 -2.41
CA GLY A 102 14.78 -11.95 -3.58
C GLY A 102 16.16 -11.80 -4.23
N ARG A 103 16.28 -12.24 -5.50
CA ARG A 103 17.55 -12.18 -6.25
C ARG A 103 17.86 -10.78 -6.80
N ASP A 104 16.90 -9.85 -6.89
CA ASP A 104 17.14 -8.50 -7.45
C ASP A 104 16.14 -7.40 -7.03
N THR A 105 16.64 -6.15 -7.06
CA THR A 105 15.99 -4.80 -7.07
C THR A 105 15.09 -4.32 -5.93
N ILE A 106 14.39 -5.18 -5.19
CA ILE A 106 13.48 -4.72 -4.14
C ILE A 106 14.27 -4.42 -2.86
N ARG A 107 14.11 -3.20 -2.33
CA ARG A 107 14.89 -2.68 -1.18
C ARG A 107 16.41 -2.71 -1.41
N HIS A 108 16.84 -2.54 -2.65
CA HIS A 108 18.25 -2.32 -2.94
C HIS A 108 18.59 -0.84 -2.75
N PHE A 109 19.23 -0.50 -1.63
CA PHE A 109 19.62 0.88 -1.31
C PHE A 109 21.03 1.22 -1.81
N SER A 110 21.27 2.50 -2.13
CA SER A 110 22.63 2.98 -2.43
C SER A 110 23.46 3.06 -1.16
N ALA A 111 24.79 3.00 -1.30
CA ALA A 111 25.71 3.12 -0.17
C ALA A 111 25.47 4.40 0.66
N ASN A 112 25.20 5.51 -0.04
CA ASN A 112 24.78 6.78 0.55
C ASN A 112 23.40 7.13 -0.02
N SER A 113 22.34 6.85 0.72
CA SER A 113 20.95 7.12 0.32
C SER A 113 20.58 8.59 0.55
N SER A 114 21.18 9.21 1.57
CA SER A 114 21.04 10.63 1.92
C SER A 114 21.51 11.59 0.82
N GLU A 115 22.45 11.19 -0.04
CA GLU A 115 22.98 12.04 -1.12
C GLU A 115 21.97 12.25 -2.27
N LEU A 116 20.94 11.42 -2.34
CA LEU A 116 19.87 11.47 -3.36
C LEU A 116 20.36 11.42 -4.82
N LYS A 117 21.56 10.89 -5.07
CA LYS A 117 22.16 10.84 -6.42
C LYS A 117 21.68 9.63 -7.21
N LYS A 118 21.40 9.85 -8.50
CA LYS A 118 21.05 8.80 -9.48
C LYS A 118 19.83 7.95 -9.08
N LEU A 119 18.90 8.54 -8.34
CA LEU A 119 17.68 7.86 -7.90
C LEU A 119 16.58 7.95 -8.95
N ALA A 120 15.96 6.80 -9.24
CA ALA A 120 14.72 6.69 -9.98
C ALA A 120 13.52 6.72 -9.02
N ALA A 121 12.32 6.87 -9.60
CA ALA A 121 11.05 6.88 -8.85
C ALA A 121 10.90 5.67 -7.89
N ARG A 122 11.35 4.48 -8.31
CA ARG A 122 11.31 3.26 -7.51
C ARG A 122 12.16 3.32 -6.23
N ASP A 123 13.22 4.11 -6.22
CA ASP A 123 14.14 4.17 -5.08
C ASP A 123 13.51 4.98 -3.94
N TYR A 124 12.80 6.07 -4.28
CA TYR A 124 11.97 6.79 -3.31
C TYR A 124 10.85 5.91 -2.75
N LYS A 125 10.25 5.06 -3.59
CA LYS A 125 9.28 4.05 -3.13
C LYS A 125 9.92 3.08 -2.12
N ASN A 126 11.14 2.59 -2.39
CA ASN A 126 11.85 1.72 -1.46
C ASN A 126 12.20 2.41 -0.13
N PHE A 127 12.48 3.72 -0.11
CA PHE A 127 12.73 4.44 1.15
C PHE A 127 11.51 4.52 2.08
N LEU A 128 10.30 4.43 1.50
CA LEU A 128 9.05 4.50 2.27
C LEU A 128 8.62 3.13 2.84
N GLN A 129 9.09 2.03 2.26
CA GLN A 129 8.51 0.68 2.41
C GLN A 129 9.43 -0.33 3.11
#